data_AF-A0A6P0U4Y6-F1
#
_entry.id   AF-A0A6P0U4Y6-F1
#
_cell.length_a   1.000
_cell.length_b   1.000
_cell.length_c   1.000
_cell.angle_alpha   90.00
_cell.angle_beta   90.00
_cell.angle_gamma   90.00
#
_symmetry.space_group_name_H-M   'P 1'
#
loop_
_entity.id
_entity.type
_entity.pdbx_description
1 polymer ?
#
loop_
_entity_poly.entity_id
_entity_poly.type
_entity_poly.pdbx_seq_one_letter_code
_entity_poly.pdbx_strand_id
1 'polypeptide(L)'
;MKFSFFQKNRGVKEKQLKLYKKFVDGMVSRSEGVLGRWVLERGAWPDMPENNDINEFLNRLDRHDKEVLAGLLAQARRGGIHDSLVFLYDKMALDGLKLIEKGVELPQDPFGTELYFDWVARREGDPWPDESKD
;
A
#
# COMPACT_ATOMS: atom_id res chain seq x y z
N MET A 1 -21.64 21.94 -29.12
CA MET A 1 -21.90 20.74 -28.28
C MET A 1 -20.70 19.80 -28.10
N LYS A 2 -19.86 19.53 -29.11
CA LYS A 2 -18.68 18.63 -28.95
C LYS A 2 -17.67 19.11 -27.88
N PHE A 3 -17.37 20.41 -27.82
CA PHE A 3 -16.33 20.96 -26.93
C PHE A 3 -16.58 20.73 -25.42
N SER A 4 -17.83 20.87 -24.97
CA SER A 4 -18.23 20.69 -23.57
C SER A 4 -18.16 19.21 -23.11
N PHE A 5 -18.46 18.27 -24.01
CA PHE A 5 -18.36 16.83 -23.74
C PHE A 5 -16.90 16.38 -23.53
N PHE A 6 -15.97 16.88 -24.35
CA PHE A 6 -14.54 16.58 -24.21
C PHE A 6 -13.95 17.11 -22.90
N GLN A 7 -14.33 18.31 -22.46
CA GLN A 7 -13.89 18.88 -21.19
C GLN A 7 -14.43 18.08 -19.99
N LYS A 8 -15.71 17.67 -20.02
CA LYS A 8 -16.32 16.86 -18.97
C LYS A 8 -15.63 15.50 -18.81
N ASN A 9 -15.33 14.82 -19.93
CA ASN A 9 -14.65 13.51 -19.90
C ASN A 9 -13.20 13.61 -19.41
N ARG A 10 -12.50 14.70 -19.73
CA ARG A 10 -11.14 14.95 -19.21
C ARG A 10 -11.13 15.11 -17.70
N GLY A 11 -12.08 15.88 -17.15
CA GLY A 11 -12.19 16.08 -15.69
C GLY A 11 -12.53 14.81 -14.91
N VAL A 12 -13.35 13.91 -15.50
CA VAL A 12 -13.64 12.60 -14.89
C VAL A 12 -12.38 11.74 -14.83
N LYS A 13 -11.63 11.65 -15.94
CA LYS A 13 -10.40 10.84 -16.01
C LYS A 13 -9.33 11.32 -15.03
N GLU A 14 -9.15 12.62 -14.90
CA GLU A 14 -8.21 13.22 -13.95
C GLU A 14 -8.60 12.90 -12.50
N LYS A 15 -9.90 12.99 -12.17
CA LYS A 15 -10.40 12.62 -10.84
C LYS A 15 -10.19 11.14 -10.55
N GLN A 16 -10.46 10.26 -11.52
CA GLN A 16 -10.23 8.82 -11.42
C GLN A 16 -8.76 8.51 -11.13
N LEU A 17 -7.85 9.11 -11.89
CA LEU A 17 -6.41 8.91 -11.71
C LEU A 17 -5.92 9.40 -10.35
N LYS A 18 -6.39 10.56 -9.89
CA LYS A 18 -6.05 11.10 -8.57
C LYS A 18 -6.48 10.18 -7.44
N LEU A 19 -7.66 9.57 -7.54
CA LEU A 19 -8.16 8.61 -6.55
C LEU A 19 -7.36 7.31 -6.59
N TYR A 20 -7.02 6.81 -7.78
CA TYR A 20 -6.14 5.65 -7.93
C TYR A 20 -4.78 5.85 -7.26
N LYS A 21 -4.08 6.94 -7.59
CA LYS A 21 -2.78 7.26 -6.99
C LYS A 21 -2.88 7.31 -5.47
N LYS A 22 -3.89 8.03 -4.95
CA LYS A 22 -4.14 8.13 -3.52
C LYS A 22 -4.39 6.76 -2.85
N PHE A 23 -5.10 5.87 -3.53
CA PHE A 23 -5.32 4.51 -3.04
C PHE A 23 -3.99 3.77 -2.91
N VAL A 24 -3.16 3.77 -3.97
CA VAL A 24 -1.84 3.12 -3.96
C VAL A 24 -0.91 3.75 -2.92
N ASP A 25 -0.79 5.08 -2.89
CA ASP A 25 0.02 5.82 -1.93
C ASP A 25 -0.43 5.53 -0.48
N GLY A 26 -1.74 5.38 -0.27
CA GLY A 26 -2.30 4.98 1.01
C GLY A 26 -1.88 3.57 1.45
N MET A 27 -1.73 2.64 0.50
CA MET A 27 -1.20 1.30 0.78
C MET A 27 0.30 1.35 1.04
N VAL A 28 1.07 2.15 0.30
CA VAL A 28 2.50 2.39 0.53
C VAL A 28 2.74 2.95 1.93
N SER A 29 1.97 3.94 2.37
CA SER A 29 2.13 4.57 3.69
C SER A 29 1.87 3.61 4.87
N ARG A 30 1.35 2.41 4.60
CA ARG A 30 1.00 1.38 5.59
C ARG A 30 1.92 0.15 5.52
N SER A 31 2.91 0.17 4.63
CA SER A 31 3.78 -0.98 4.31
C SER A 31 4.67 -1.43 5.48
N GLU A 32 5.20 -0.51 6.28
CA GLU A 32 6.08 -0.82 7.42
C GLU A 32 5.33 -1.36 8.65
N GLY A 33 4.05 -1.01 8.78
CA GLY A 33 3.24 -1.38 9.94
C GLY A 33 3.72 -0.78 11.25
N VAL A 34 3.11 -1.26 12.34
CA VAL A 34 3.36 -0.73 13.69
C VAL A 34 4.29 -1.61 14.52
N LEU A 35 4.33 -2.92 14.25
CA LEU A 35 5.03 -3.89 15.11
C LEU A 35 6.55 -3.72 15.05
N GLY A 36 7.14 -3.58 13.86
CA GLY A 36 8.58 -3.31 13.73
C GLY A 36 8.99 -2.02 14.44
N ARG A 37 8.14 -0.98 14.36
CA ARG A 37 8.34 0.27 15.09
C ARG A 37 8.31 0.07 16.61
N TRP A 38 7.35 -0.69 17.13
CA TRP A 38 7.29 -0.99 18.58
C TRP A 38 8.52 -1.72 19.08
N VAL A 39 9.02 -2.71 18.32
CA VAL A 39 10.26 -3.43 18.63
C VAL A 39 11.44 -2.45 18.76
N LEU A 40 11.53 -1.46 17.89
CA LEU A 40 12.66 -0.51 17.86
C LEU A 40 12.54 0.67 18.83
N GLU A 41 11.34 1.22 19.02
CA GLU A 41 11.12 2.44 19.81
C GLU A 41 10.76 2.15 21.26
N ARG A 42 9.94 1.12 21.48
CA ARG A 42 9.43 0.75 22.82
C ARG A 42 10.17 -0.44 23.41
N GLY A 43 10.77 -1.27 22.55
CA GLY A 43 11.40 -2.52 22.95
C GLY A 43 10.42 -3.65 23.29
N ALA A 44 9.11 -3.37 23.28
CA ALA A 44 8.05 -4.29 23.68
C ALA A 44 6.71 -3.93 22.99
N TRP A 45 5.79 -4.88 22.97
CA TRP A 45 4.39 -4.69 22.62
C TRP A 45 3.60 -4.14 23.84
N PRO A 46 2.34 -3.69 23.67
CA PRO A 46 1.51 -3.27 24.80
C PRO A 46 1.51 -4.29 25.93
N ASP A 47 1.57 -3.80 27.17
CA ASP A 47 1.57 -4.63 28.36
C ASP A 47 0.19 -5.25 28.58
N MET A 48 0.01 -6.45 28.06
CA MET A 48 -1.22 -7.22 28.05
C MET A 48 -0.86 -8.71 28.22
N PRO A 49 -1.66 -9.52 28.92
CA PRO A 49 -1.34 -10.92 29.20
C PRO A 49 -1.00 -11.75 27.95
N GLU A 50 -1.67 -11.50 26.83
CA GLU A 50 -1.43 -12.16 25.55
C GLU A 50 -0.04 -11.87 24.92
N ASN A 51 0.62 -10.80 25.37
CA ASN A 51 1.92 -10.38 24.86
C ASN A 51 3.08 -10.80 25.76
N ASN A 52 2.83 -11.48 26.89
CA ASN A 52 3.86 -11.79 27.88
C ASN A 52 5.04 -12.55 27.29
N ASP A 53 4.79 -13.67 26.60
CA ASP A 53 5.85 -14.50 25.99
C ASP A 53 6.63 -13.74 24.92
N ILE A 54 5.92 -12.88 24.18
CA ILE A 54 6.51 -12.05 23.12
C ILE A 54 7.40 -10.97 23.74
N ASN A 55 6.93 -10.30 24.78
CA ASN A 55 7.70 -9.28 25.49
C ASN A 55 8.91 -9.87 26.20
N GLU A 56 8.79 -11.07 26.78
CA GLU A 56 9.94 -11.80 27.34
C GLU A 56 10.96 -12.14 26.25
N PHE A 57 10.51 -12.60 25.07
CA PHE A 57 11.39 -12.78 23.91
C PHE A 57 12.07 -11.48 23.48
N LEU A 58 11.32 -10.40 23.30
CA LEU A 58 11.86 -9.10 22.87
C LEU A 58 12.85 -8.52 23.89
N ASN A 59 12.67 -8.78 25.18
CA ASN A 59 13.58 -8.32 26.22
C ASN A 59 14.94 -9.05 26.21
N ARG A 60 15.01 -10.26 25.64
CA ARG A 60 16.27 -11.02 25.48
C ARG A 60 17.11 -10.56 24.29
N LEU A 61 16.51 -9.86 23.34
CA LEU A 61 17.19 -9.41 22.13
C LEU A 61 18.00 -8.14 22.39
N ASP A 62 19.20 -8.09 21.83
CA ASP A 62 19.98 -6.86 21.77
C ASP A 62 19.44 -5.90 20.69
N ARG A 63 20.12 -4.76 20.51
CA ARG A 63 19.69 -3.76 19.52
C ARG A 63 19.76 -4.29 18.08
N HIS A 64 20.79 -5.04 17.75
CA HIS A 64 20.99 -5.56 16.40
C HIS A 64 19.92 -6.60 16.05
N ASP A 65 19.65 -7.54 16.96
CA ASP A 65 18.61 -8.55 16.78
C ASP A 65 17.22 -7.92 16.64
N LYS A 66 16.95 -6.83 17.38
CA LYS A 66 15.70 -6.06 17.24
C LYS A 66 15.57 -5.39 15.88
N GLU A 67 16.66 -4.91 15.30
CA GLU A 67 16.68 -4.36 13.93
C GLU A 67 16.42 -5.42 12.88
N VAL A 68 17.03 -6.60 13.03
CA VAL A 68 16.75 -7.77 12.17
C VAL A 68 15.28 -8.17 12.27
N LEU A 69 14.75 -8.32 13.49
CA LEU A 69 13.35 -8.68 13.72
C LEU A 69 12.38 -7.64 13.15
N ALA A 70 12.66 -6.35 13.34
CA ALA A 70 11.85 -5.28 12.77
C ALA A 70 11.82 -5.34 11.23
N GLY A 71 12.97 -5.63 10.60
CA GLY A 71 13.06 -5.86 9.16
C GLY A 71 12.24 -7.06 8.69
N LEU A 72 12.29 -8.18 9.42
CA LEU A 72 11.49 -9.37 9.13
C LEU A 72 9.98 -9.09 9.23
N LEU A 73 9.55 -8.37 10.28
CA LEU A 73 8.15 -7.98 10.46
C LEU A 73 7.65 -7.07 9.33
N ALA A 74 8.48 -6.12 8.89
CA ALA A 74 8.16 -5.26 7.75
C ALA A 74 8.06 -6.07 6.45
N GLN A 75 8.99 -7.01 6.21
CA GLN A 75 8.94 -7.89 5.03
C GLN A 75 7.68 -8.76 5.02
N ALA A 76 7.34 -9.41 6.13
CA ALA A 76 6.13 -10.23 6.25
C ALA A 76 4.87 -9.41 5.96
N ARG A 77 4.80 -8.18 6.47
CA ARG A 77 3.68 -7.27 6.20
C ARG A 77 3.60 -6.85 4.74
N ARG A 78 4.74 -6.49 4.12
CA ARG A 78 4.81 -6.15 2.69
C ARG A 78 4.36 -7.32 1.82
N GLY A 79 4.76 -8.55 2.16
CA GLY A 79 4.29 -9.78 1.50
C GLY A 79 2.77 -9.94 1.59
N GLY A 80 2.20 -9.81 2.79
CA GLY A 80 0.74 -9.90 2.97
C GLY A 80 -0.04 -8.80 2.22
N ILE A 81 0.49 -7.58 2.15
CA ILE A 81 -0.11 -6.50 1.32
C ILE A 81 -0.02 -6.86 -0.16
N HIS A 82 1.14 -7.31 -0.64
CA HIS A 82 1.33 -7.72 -2.03
C HIS A 82 0.33 -8.80 -2.45
N ASP A 83 0.24 -9.89 -1.68
CA ASP A 83 -0.67 -11.01 -1.97
C ASP A 83 -2.13 -10.55 -2.00
N SER A 84 -2.50 -9.64 -1.09
CA SER A 84 -3.84 -9.05 -1.07
C SER A 84 -4.12 -8.20 -2.31
N LEU A 85 -3.13 -7.44 -2.80
CA LEU A 85 -3.26 -6.62 -4.00
C LEU A 85 -3.31 -7.47 -5.27
N VAL A 86 -2.56 -8.57 -5.34
CA VAL A 86 -2.66 -9.56 -6.42
C VAL A 86 -4.05 -10.19 -6.44
N PHE A 87 -4.52 -10.70 -5.29
CA PHE A 87 -5.86 -11.26 -5.19
C PHE A 87 -6.95 -10.25 -5.59
N LEU A 88 -6.85 -9.00 -5.13
CA LEU A 88 -7.78 -7.95 -5.48
C LEU A 88 -7.76 -7.65 -6.98
N TYR A 89 -6.57 -7.59 -7.57
CA TYR A 89 -6.39 -7.38 -9.01
C TYR A 89 -7.05 -8.49 -9.81
N ASP A 90 -6.84 -9.76 -9.45
CA ASP A 90 -7.47 -10.91 -10.12
C ASP A 90 -8.99 -10.80 -10.07
N LYS A 91 -9.55 -10.39 -8.92
CA LYS A 91 -11.00 -10.14 -8.80
C LYS A 91 -11.48 -9.01 -9.70
N MET A 92 -10.69 -7.96 -9.88
CA MET A 92 -11.02 -6.87 -10.81
C MET A 92 -10.98 -7.35 -12.26
N ALA A 93 -9.91 -8.05 -12.65
CA ALA A 93 -9.65 -8.44 -14.03
C ALA A 93 -10.52 -9.61 -14.53
N LEU A 94 -10.78 -10.60 -13.67
CA LEU A 94 -11.47 -11.84 -14.06
C LEU A 94 -12.95 -11.83 -13.70
N ASP A 95 -13.29 -11.28 -12.53
CA ASP A 95 -14.65 -11.36 -11.97
C ASP A 95 -15.43 -10.04 -12.10
N GLY A 96 -14.80 -8.98 -12.63
CA GLY A 96 -15.42 -7.67 -12.82
C GLY A 96 -15.63 -6.90 -11.51
N LEU A 97 -14.86 -7.20 -10.46
CA LEU A 97 -14.87 -6.41 -9.22
C LEU A 97 -14.48 -4.96 -9.52
N LYS A 98 -15.18 -4.02 -8.89
CA LYS A 98 -14.94 -2.58 -9.06
C LYS A 98 -14.62 -1.91 -7.74
N LEU A 99 -13.54 -1.13 -7.72
CA LEU A 99 -13.21 -0.24 -6.62
C LEU A 99 -13.88 1.11 -6.86
N ILE A 100 -14.75 1.54 -5.94
CA ILE A 100 -15.48 2.80 -6.04
C ILE A 100 -15.17 3.65 -4.81
N GLU A 101 -14.51 4.80 -5.00
CA GLU A 101 -14.30 5.81 -3.95
C GLU A 101 -15.13 7.05 -4.26
N LYS A 102 -15.99 7.45 -3.31
CA LYS A 102 -16.84 8.67 -3.45
C LYS A 102 -17.65 8.71 -4.75
N GLY A 103 -18.21 7.56 -5.13
CA GLY A 103 -19.01 7.39 -6.34
C GLY A 103 -18.21 7.42 -7.65
N VAL A 104 -16.88 7.36 -7.59
CA VAL A 104 -15.99 7.30 -8.75
C VAL A 104 -15.32 5.94 -8.78
N GLU A 105 -15.53 5.22 -9.88
CA GLU A 105 -14.83 3.96 -10.16
C GLU A 105 -13.35 4.25 -10.43
N LEU A 106 -12.46 3.60 -9.68
CA LEU A 106 -11.03 3.68 -9.93
C LEU A 106 -10.72 2.97 -11.26
N PRO A 107 -9.82 3.55 -12.08
CA PRO A 107 -9.41 2.94 -13.33
C PRO A 107 -8.65 1.64 -13.07
N GLN A 108 -8.86 0.66 -13.94
CA GLN A 108 -8.00 -0.52 -14.05
C GLN A 108 -6.80 -0.18 -14.94
N ASP A 109 -5.60 -0.52 -14.47
CA ASP A 109 -4.32 -0.39 -15.18
C ASP A 109 -4.11 0.97 -15.87
N PRO A 110 -4.26 2.10 -15.17
CA PRO A 110 -4.18 3.43 -15.79
C PRO A 110 -2.82 3.75 -16.42
N PHE A 111 -1.77 3.02 -16.03
CA PHE A 111 -0.41 3.16 -16.53
C PHE A 111 0.08 1.94 -17.34
N GLY A 112 -0.80 0.99 -17.64
CA GLY A 112 -0.44 -0.24 -18.34
C GLY A 112 0.27 -1.30 -17.48
N THR A 113 0.24 -1.10 -16.16
CA THR A 113 0.78 -1.99 -15.13
C THR A 113 -0.31 -2.34 -14.13
N GLU A 114 -0.21 -3.54 -13.56
CA GLU A 114 -1.14 -4.02 -12.56
C GLU A 114 -1.01 -3.25 -11.24
N LEU A 115 -2.09 -3.23 -10.47
CA LEU A 115 -2.19 -2.53 -9.19
C LEU A 115 -1.03 -2.83 -8.21
N TYR A 116 -0.62 -4.10 -8.12
CA TYR A 116 0.45 -4.51 -7.22
C TYR A 116 1.84 -4.06 -7.71
N PHE A 117 2.06 -3.96 -9.03
CA PHE A 117 3.29 -3.40 -9.59
C PHE A 117 3.41 -1.91 -9.30
N ASP A 118 2.33 -1.16 -9.49
CA ASP A 118 2.30 0.26 -9.14
C ASP A 118 2.61 0.47 -7.65
N TRP A 119 2.04 -0.37 -6.78
CA TRP A 119 2.36 -0.33 -5.35
C TRP A 119 3.83 -0.64 -5.06
N VAL A 120 4.44 -1.63 -5.72
CA VAL A 120 5.87 -1.94 -5.57
C VAL A 120 6.72 -0.73 -6.01
N ALA A 121 6.46 -0.17 -7.19
CA ALA A 121 7.21 0.97 -7.71
C ALA A 121 7.12 2.18 -6.77
N ARG A 122 5.92 2.51 -6.28
CA ARG A 122 5.73 3.62 -5.32
C ARG A 122 6.37 3.36 -3.97
N ARG A 123 6.43 2.10 -3.51
CA ARG A 123 7.14 1.73 -2.28
C ARG A 123 8.65 1.93 -2.42
N GLU A 124 9.23 1.60 -3.58
CA GLU A 124 10.66 1.80 -3.86
C GLU A 124 11.03 3.27 -4.12
N GLY A 125 10.04 4.17 -4.15
CA GLY A 125 10.24 5.61 -4.31
C GLY A 125 10.24 6.10 -5.75
N ASP A 126 9.84 5.26 -6.72
CA ASP A 126 9.70 5.68 -8.10
C ASP A 126 8.58 6.73 -8.21
N PRO A 127 8.71 7.78 -9.04
CA PRO A 127 7.66 8.77 -9.26
C PRO A 127 6.55 8.23 -10.17
N TRP A 128 5.35 8.84 -10.13
CA TRP A 128 4.28 8.46 -11.06
C TRP A 128 4.66 8.76 -12.53
N PRO A 129 4.27 7.90 -13.51
CA PRO A 129 4.69 8.06 -14.91
C PRO A 129 4.26 9.36 -15.60
N ASP A 130 3.22 10.02 -15.09
CA ASP A 130 2.74 11.32 -15.56
C ASP A 130 3.39 12.51 -14.85
N GLU A 131 4.15 12.25 -13.79
CA GLU A 131 4.97 13.23 -13.06
C GLU A 131 6.42 13.27 -13.56
N SER A 132 6.86 12.23 -14.28
CA SER A 132 8.22 12.13 -14.84
C SER A 132 8.41 12.85 -16.19
N LYS A 133 7.60 13.85 -16.51
CA LYS A 133 7.79 14.68 -17.71
C LYS A 133 8.66 15.88 -17.38
N ASP A 134 9.97 15.65 -17.37
CA ASP A 134 10.99 16.65 -17.68
C ASP A 134 11.73 16.22 -18.97
#